data_AF-A0A1A8RWQ9-F1
#
_entry.id   AF-A0A1A8RWQ9-F1
#
_cell.length_a   1.000
_cell.length_b   1.000
_cell.length_c   1.000
_cell.angle_alpha   90.00
_cell.angle_beta   90.00
_cell.angle_gamma   90.00
#
_symmetry.space_group_name_H-M   'P 1'
#
loop_
_entity.id
_entity.type
_entity.pdbx_description
1 polymer ?
#
loop_
_entity_poly.entity_id
_entity_poly.type
_entity_poly.pdbx_seq_one_letter_code
_entity_poly.pdbx_strand_id
1 'polypeptide(L)'
;YDDYNWDWTVQHLSGTCISKPLKVLVAQGSRVLHTGDCGLHQKDKCRPEWAFKRVEESLRMAKEGLFPPSLVLSGSELVEHKAHMKNGGWGDIRDHALCINYSKRL
;
A
#
# COMPACT_ATOMS: atom_id res chain seq x y z
N TYR A 1 8.99 -2.08 16.83
CA TYR A 1 7.65 -1.54 16.56
C TYR A 1 6.73 -2.73 16.43
N ASP A 2 5.72 -2.86 17.30
CA ASP A 2 4.89 -4.06 17.42
C ASP A 2 3.68 -3.96 16.47
N ASP A 3 3.94 -4.14 15.18
CA ASP A 3 2.91 -4.26 14.15
C ASP A 3 3.41 -5.22 13.06
N TYR A 4 2.70 -6.32 12.84
CA TYR A 4 3.10 -7.32 11.85
C TYR A 4 2.86 -6.86 10.41
N ASN A 5 2.09 -5.78 10.22
CA ASN A 5 1.79 -5.25 8.90
C ASN A 5 2.93 -4.32 8.46
N TRP A 6 3.60 -4.68 7.37
CA TRP A 6 4.79 -3.97 6.90
C TRP A 6 4.47 -2.53 6.47
N ASP A 7 3.30 -2.28 5.91
CA ASP A 7 2.83 -0.99 5.42
C ASP A 7 2.57 -0.01 6.57
N TRP A 8 1.94 -0.46 7.66
CA TRP A 8 1.81 0.29 8.90
C TRP A 8 3.17 0.57 9.55
N THR A 9 4.10 -0.39 9.47
CA THR A 9 5.48 -0.18 9.91
C THR A 9 6.19 0.89 9.08
N VAL A 10 6.05 0.88 7.74
CA VAL A 10 6.61 1.92 6.86
C VAL A 10 5.97 3.29 7.15
N GLN A 11 4.66 3.35 7.38
CA GLN A 11 3.98 4.59 7.74
C GLN A 11 4.52 5.16 9.07
N HIS A 12 4.76 4.29 10.06
CA HIS A 12 5.40 4.69 11.31
C HIS A 12 6.80 5.25 11.06
N LEU A 13 7.64 4.53 10.32
CA LEU A 13 9.01 4.94 10.00
C LEU A 13 9.05 6.30 9.30
N SER A 14 8.10 6.59 8.41
CA SER A 14 7.95 7.90 7.73
C SER A 14 7.87 9.08 8.70
N GLY A 15 7.27 8.89 9.88
CA GLY A 15 7.11 9.96 10.87
C GLY A 15 8.09 9.94 12.04
N THR A 16 8.75 8.81 12.30
CA THR A 16 9.51 8.62 13.55
C THR A 16 10.99 8.28 13.36
N CYS A 17 11.40 7.80 12.18
CA CYS A 17 12.75 7.32 11.94
C CYS A 17 13.40 7.97 10.71
N ILE A 18 12.65 8.10 9.61
CA ILE A 18 13.12 8.75 8.39
C ILE A 18 13.15 10.27 8.62
N SER A 19 14.22 10.93 8.19
CA SER A 19 14.49 12.34 8.51
C SER A 19 13.40 13.32 8.03
N LYS A 20 12.62 12.94 7.03
CA LYS A 20 11.46 13.68 6.53
C LYS A 20 10.33 12.70 6.19
N PRO A 21 9.06 13.10 6.40
CA PRO A 21 7.91 12.31 5.94
C PRO A 21 8.00 11.97 4.46
N LEU A 22 7.70 10.71 4.14
CA LEU A 22 7.71 10.18 2.78
C LEU A 22 6.68 10.92 1.92
N LYS A 23 7.14 11.46 0.79
CA LYS A 23 6.30 12.01 -0.28
C LYS A 23 6.21 10.99 -1.40
N VAL A 24 5.00 10.74 -1.89
CA VAL A 24 4.75 9.79 -2.98
C VAL A 24 4.25 10.52 -4.21
N LEU A 25 4.75 10.13 -5.38
CA LEU A 25 4.19 10.53 -6.66
C LEU A 25 3.22 9.43 -7.12
N VAL A 26 1.95 9.80 -7.31
CA VAL A 26 0.89 8.86 -7.69
C VAL A 26 0.14 9.39 -8.90
N ALA A 27 -0.25 8.50 -9.80
CA ALA A 27 -1.12 8.84 -10.92
C ALA A 27 -2.55 9.07 -10.41
N GLN A 28 -3.21 10.15 -10.85
CA GLN A 28 -4.61 10.42 -10.49
C GLN A 28 -5.55 9.29 -10.93
N GLY A 29 -5.32 8.73 -12.13
CA GLY A 29 -5.96 7.49 -12.56
C GLY A 29 -5.10 6.29 -12.14
N SER A 30 -5.61 5.46 -11.21
CA SER A 30 -4.86 4.28 -10.75
C SER A 30 -4.50 3.35 -11.92
N ARG A 31 -3.26 2.83 -11.89
CA ARG A 31 -2.74 1.84 -12.85
C ARG A 31 -2.58 0.45 -12.24
N VAL A 32 -2.89 0.31 -10.95
CA VAL A 32 -2.86 -0.96 -10.21
C VAL A 32 -4.21 -1.09 -9.51
N LEU A 33 -4.87 -2.23 -9.71
CA LEU A 33 -6.17 -2.51 -9.11
C LEU A 33 -6.03 -3.68 -8.14
N HIS A 34 -6.53 -3.50 -6.92
CA HIS A 34 -6.63 -4.59 -5.96
C HIS A 34 -7.81 -5.48 -6.34
N THR A 35 -7.53 -6.73 -6.72
CA THR A 35 -8.53 -7.73 -7.12
C THR A 35 -8.92 -8.69 -6.00
N GLY A 36 -8.35 -8.53 -4.80
CA GLY A 36 -8.76 -9.30 -3.63
C GLY A 36 -10.22 -9.00 -3.31
N ASP A 37 -11.07 -10.00 -3.49
CA ASP A 37 -12.52 -9.91 -3.27
C ASP A 37 -13.00 -10.76 -2.07
N CYS A 38 -12.05 -11.30 -1.31
CA CYS A 38 -12.31 -12.08 -0.11
C CYS A 38 -11.08 -12.11 0.82
N GLY A 39 -11.32 -12.41 2.10
CA GLY A 39 -10.28 -12.49 3.12
C GLY A 39 -10.78 -11.99 4.47
N LEU A 40 -9.86 -11.66 5.38
CA LEU A 40 -10.20 -11.25 6.74
C LEU A 40 -11.18 -10.05 6.80
N HIS A 41 -11.12 -9.17 5.79
CA HIS A 41 -11.94 -7.95 5.71
C HIS A 41 -13.13 -8.05 4.73
N GLN A 42 -13.27 -9.15 3.98
CA GLN A 42 -14.40 -9.39 3.09
C GLN A 42 -14.98 -10.79 3.30
N LYS A 43 -16.21 -10.82 3.83
CA LYS A 43 -16.93 -12.04 4.22
C LYS A 43 -17.66 -12.73 3.07
N ASP A 44 -17.63 -12.15 1.87
CA ASP A 44 -18.29 -12.71 0.70
C ASP A 44 -17.51 -13.89 0.10
N LYS A 45 -18.20 -14.71 -0.70
CA LYS A 45 -17.57 -15.84 -1.40
C LYS A 45 -16.57 -15.28 -2.42
N CYS A 46 -15.30 -15.67 -2.30
CA CYS A 46 -14.25 -15.39 -3.29
C CYS A 46 -14.74 -15.77 -4.69
N ARG A 47 -14.84 -14.81 -5.62
CA ARG A 47 -15.19 -15.05 -7.02
C ARG A 47 -14.21 -14.28 -7.91
N PRO A 48 -13.02 -14.86 -8.17
CA PRO A 48 -11.99 -14.23 -9.00
C PRO A 48 -12.50 -13.73 -10.36
N GLU A 49 -13.46 -14.46 -10.95
CA GLU A 49 -14.13 -14.09 -12.21
C GLU A 49 -14.83 -12.72 -12.14
N TRP A 50 -15.41 -12.38 -10.99
CA TRP A 50 -16.08 -11.10 -10.78
C TRP A 50 -15.06 -9.96 -10.63
N ALA A 51 -13.94 -10.22 -9.96
CA ALA A 51 -12.83 -9.28 -9.88
C ALA A 51 -12.26 -9.01 -11.28
N PHE A 52 -12.06 -10.06 -12.10
CA PHE A 52 -11.62 -9.93 -13.49
C PHE A 52 -12.59 -9.09 -14.32
N LYS A 53 -13.89 -9.41 -14.29
CA LYS A 53 -14.92 -8.66 -15.01
C LYS A 53 -14.97 -7.18 -14.61
N ARG A 54 -14.83 -6.89 -13.31
CA ARG A 54 -14.78 -5.50 -12.80
C ARG A 54 -13.57 -4.74 -13.33
N VAL A 55 -12.41 -5.41 -13.41
CA VAL A 55 -11.20 -4.83 -14.00
C VAL A 55 -11.43 -4.53 -15.48
N GLU A 56 -11.98 -5.46 -16.26
CA GLU A 56 -12.29 -5.24 -17.68
C GLU A 56 -13.25 -4.07 -17.89
N GLU A 57 -14.33 -4.01 -17.11
CA GLU A 57 -15.32 -2.92 -17.18
C GLU A 57 -14.67 -1.57 -16.84
N SER A 58 -13.84 -1.53 -15.80
CA SER A 58 -13.12 -0.32 -15.38
C SER A 58 -12.14 0.15 -16.46
N LEU A 59 -11.40 -0.76 -17.08
CA LEU A 59 -10.48 -0.45 -18.18
C LEU A 59 -11.22 0.03 -19.43
N ARG A 60 -12.37 -0.57 -19.75
CA ARG A 60 -13.22 -0.15 -20.86
C ARG A 60 -13.75 1.26 -20.65
N MET A 61 -14.20 1.60 -19.43
CA MET A 61 -14.65 2.95 -19.09
C MET A 61 -13.52 3.97 -19.12
N ALA A 62 -12.32 3.58 -18.68
CA ALA A 62 -11.15 4.46 -18.64
C ALA A 62 -10.40 4.56 -19.97
N LYS A 63 -10.85 3.89 -21.04
CA LYS A 63 -10.12 3.69 -22.30
C LYS A 63 -9.52 4.96 -22.88
N GLU A 64 -10.27 6.06 -22.88
CA GLU A 64 -9.83 7.36 -23.43
C GLU A 64 -8.73 8.03 -22.59
N GLY A 65 -8.65 7.70 -21.30
CA GLY A 65 -7.62 8.19 -20.38
C GLY A 65 -6.42 7.26 -20.20
N LEU A 66 -6.32 6.19 -21.00
CA LEU A 66 -5.15 5.29 -21.03
C LEU A 66 -4.09 5.83 -21.99
N PHE A 67 -2.82 5.54 -21.69
CA PHE A 67 -1.65 5.90 -22.53
C PHE A 67 -1.54 7.40 -22.88
N PRO A 68 -1.60 8.31 -21.88
CA PRO A 68 -1.39 9.73 -22.17
C PRO A 68 0.04 9.96 -22.71
N PRO A 69 0.22 10.83 -23.72
CA PRO A 69 1.53 11.08 -24.32
C PRO A 69 2.49 11.83 -23.38
N SER A 70 1.96 12.47 -22.34
CA SER A 70 2.73 13.14 -21.29
C SER A 70 1.97 13.12 -19.96
N LEU A 71 2.69 13.31 -18.87
CA LEU A 71 2.15 13.45 -17.52
C LEU A 71 2.54 14.82 -16.97
N VAL A 72 1.62 15.45 -16.24
CA VAL A 72 1.83 16.73 -15.57
C VAL A 72 1.53 16.59 -14.08
N LEU A 73 2.23 17.36 -13.25
CA LEU A 73 1.92 17.44 -11.82
C LEU A 73 0.65 18.28 -11.66
N SER A 74 -0.43 17.67 -11.20
CA SER A 74 -1.73 18.33 -11.02
C SER A 74 -1.90 19.00 -9.66
N GLY A 75 -1.03 18.70 -8.69
CA GLY A 75 -1.04 19.30 -7.36
C GLY A 75 -0.14 18.57 -6.38
N SER A 76 -0.03 19.12 -5.18
CA SER A 76 0.66 18.50 -4.06
C SER A 76 -0.09 18.79 -2.77
N GLU A 77 -0.21 17.79 -1.90
CA GLU A 77 -0.74 17.96 -0.55
C GLU A 77 0.41 18.06 0.45
N LEU A 78 0.14 18.70 1.59
CA LEU A 78 1.05 18.67 2.73
C LEU A 78 1.10 17.25 3.28
N VAL A 79 2.30 16.75 3.56
CA VAL A 79 2.48 15.44 4.17
C VAL A 79 2.55 15.60 5.67
N GLU A 80 1.57 15.04 6.36
CA GLU A 80 1.53 14.97 7.83
C GLU A 80 1.62 13.52 8.27
N HIS A 81 2.47 13.25 9.26
CA HIS A 81 2.49 11.96 9.92
C HIS A 81 1.27 11.84 10.84
N LYS A 82 0.44 10.83 10.60
CA LYS A 82 -0.64 10.44 11.51
C LYS A 82 -0.21 9.18 12.26
N ALA A 83 -0.15 9.29 13.59
CA ALA A 83 0.18 8.15 14.42
C ALA A 83 -0.92 7.08 14.30
N HIS A 84 -0.51 5.84 14.06
CA HIS A 84 -1.40 4.68 13.98
C HIS A 84 -1.39 3.91 15.29
N MET A 85 -2.55 3.36 15.68
CA MET A 85 -2.65 2.43 16.78
C MET A 85 -2.13 1.06 16.33
N LYS A 86 -0.99 0.64 16.89
CA LYS A 86 -0.33 -0.63 16.60
C LYS A 86 -1.32 -1.80 16.57
N ASN A 87 -1.31 -2.58 15.49
CA ASN A 87 -2.12 -3.79 15.37
C ASN A 87 -1.57 -4.96 16.21
N GLY A 88 -0.33 -4.86 16.73
CA GLY A 88 0.33 -5.92 17.47
C GLY A 88 0.87 -7.02 16.56
N GLY A 89 1.04 -8.23 17.11
CA GLY A 89 1.43 -9.43 16.36
C GLY A 89 2.90 -9.48 15.91
N TRP A 90 3.72 -8.52 16.35
CA TRP A 90 5.16 -8.45 16.06
C TRP A 90 5.94 -8.16 17.34
N GLY A 91 5.53 -8.77 18.45
CA GLY A 91 6.15 -8.60 19.77
C GLY A 91 7.20 -9.65 20.11
N ASP A 92 7.28 -10.75 19.36
CA ASP A 92 8.22 -11.84 19.62
C ASP A 92 9.64 -11.41 19.22
N ILE A 93 10.58 -11.54 20.17
CA ILE A 93 11.97 -11.13 19.98
C ILE A 93 12.68 -11.94 18.87
N ARG A 94 12.20 -13.14 18.57
CA ARG A 94 12.76 -14.00 17.50
C ARG A 94 12.43 -13.45 16.13
N ASP A 95 11.24 -12.88 15.94
CA ASP A 95 10.85 -12.21 14.69
C ASP A 95 11.75 -10.99 14.43
N HIS A 96 12.05 -10.23 15.49
CA HIS A 96 12.96 -9.08 15.39
C HIS A 96 14.38 -9.51 15.03
N ALA A 97 14.90 -10.53 15.73
CA ALA A 97 16.24 -11.05 15.49
C ALA A 97 16.40 -11.56 14.05
N LEU A 98 15.41 -12.29 13.53
CA LEU A 98 15.40 -12.77 12.16
C LEU A 98 15.36 -11.62 11.16
N CYS A 99 14.46 -10.64 11.35
CA CYS A 99 14.34 -9.47 10.49
C CYS A 99 15.65 -8.67 10.41
N ILE A 100 16.27 -8.37 11.55
CA ILE A 100 17.55 -7.63 11.63
C ILE A 100 18.68 -8.42 10.99
N ASN A 101 18.65 -9.75 11.02
CA ASN A 101 19.71 -10.56 10.42
C ASN A 101 19.76 -10.41 8.89
N TYR A 102 18.64 -10.10 8.22
CA TYR A 102 18.64 -9.87 6.78
C TYR A 102 19.47 -8.64 6.38
N SER A 103 19.49 -7.57 7.19
CA SER A 103 20.27 -6.37 6.87
C SER A 103 21.78 -6.54 7.11
N LYS A 104 22.19 -7.51 7.93
CA LYS A 104 23.60 -7.82 8.21
C LYS A 104 24.26 -8.73 7.17
N ARG A 105 23.46 -9.36 6.32
CA ARG A 105 23.93 -10.29 5.27
C ARG A 105 24.07 -9.62 3.90
N LEU A 106 23.66 -8.37 3.78
CA LEU A 106 23.87 -7.48 2.63
C LEU A 106 25.19 -6.73 2.78
#